data_AF-A0A7X6TV36-F1
#
_entry.id   AF-A0A7X6TV36-F1
#
_cell.length_a   1.000
_cell.length_b   1.000
_cell.length_c   1.000
_cell.angle_alpha   90.00
_cell.angle_beta   90.00
_cell.angle_gamma   90.00
#
_symmetry.space_group_name_H-M   'P 1'
#
loop_
_entity.id
_entity.type
_entity.pdbx_description
1 polymer ?
#
loop_
_entity_poly.entity_id
_entity_poly.type
_entity_poly.pdbx_seq_one_letter_code
_entity_poly.pdbx_strand_id
1 'polypeptide(L)' 'SQVLYSIVETAKANKLHPYEYLMFVIEELSQNRQTPEKIQDVLPWSTKIPAHIRIKNT' A
#
# COMPACT_ATOMS: atom_id res chain seq x y z
N SER A 1 2.22 11.07 14.60
CA SER A 1 1.01 10.28 14.27
C SER A 1 1.36 8.80 14.34
N GLN A 2 0.73 8.03 15.23
CA GLN A 2 0.98 6.58 15.35
C GLN A 2 0.52 5.80 14.11
N VAL A 3 -0.51 6.29 13.42
CA VAL A 3 -1.10 5.63 12.24
C VAL A 3 -0.10 5.56 11.08
N LEU A 4 0.57 6.67 10.75
CA LEU A 4 1.53 6.69 9.63
C LEU A 4 2.69 5.71 9.89
N TYR A 5 3.22 5.70 11.11
CA TYR A 5 4.29 4.78 11.50
C TYR A 5 3.86 3.32 11.32
N SER A 6 2.68 2.95 11.82
CA SER A 6 2.14 1.60 11.67
C SER A 6 1.97 1.18 10.20
N ILE A 7 1.53 2.09 9.33
CA ILE A 7 1.40 1.81 7.89
C ILE A 7 2.78 1.57 7.26
N VAL A 8 3.76 2.42 7.58
CA VAL A 8 5.14 2.29 7.07
C VAL A 8 5.76 0.97 7.50
N GLU A 9 5.64 0.59 8.77
CA GLU A 9 6.18 -0.68 9.27
C GLU A 9 5.47 -1.88 8.66
N THR A 10 4.14 -1.80 8.47
CA THR A 10 3.39 -2.86 7.78
C THR A 10 3.82 -3.00 6.32
N ALA A 11 4.08 -1.88 5.61
CA ALA A 11 4.57 -1.90 4.24
C ALA A 11 5.95 -2.59 4.14
N LYS A 12 6.87 -2.25 5.06
CA LYS A 12 8.19 -2.90 5.15
C LYS A 12 8.05 -4.41 5.41
N ALA A 13 7.19 -4.81 6.34
CA ALA A 13 6.95 -6.23 6.65
C ALA A 13 6.40 -7.03 5.45
N ASN A 14 5.70 -6.36 4.53
CA ASN A 14 5.17 -6.95 3.29
C ASN A 14 6.09 -6.76 2.07
N LYS A 15 7.36 -6.37 2.27
CA LYS A 15 8.37 -6.16 1.22
C LYS A 15 7.95 -5.13 0.18
N LEU A 16 7.26 -4.08 0.62
CA LEU A 16 6.87 -2.95 -0.21
C LEU A 16 7.80 -1.76 0.04
N HIS A 17 8.08 -0.98 -1.00
CA HIS A 17 8.76 0.29 -0.85
C HIS A 17 7.81 1.30 -0.16
N PRO A 18 8.12 1.80 1.06
CA PRO A 18 7.14 2.51 1.88
C PRO A 18 6.59 3.79 1.24
N TYR A 19 7.45 4.55 0.57
CA TYR A 19 7.04 5.79 -0.10
C TYR A 19 6.07 5.52 -1.26
N GLU A 20 6.42 4.58 -2.14
CA GLU A 20 5.62 4.22 -3.32
C GLU A 20 4.28 3.61 -2.90
N TYR A 21 4.28 2.80 -1.84
CA TYR A 21 3.07 2.22 -1.29
C TYR A 21 2.13 3.28 -0.70
N LEU A 22 2.65 4.25 0.06
CA LEU A 22 1.84 5.35 0.59
C LEU A 22 1.24 6.19 -0.53
N MET A 23 2.02 6.49 -1.57
CA MET A 23 1.55 7.23 -2.75
C MET A 23 0.40 6.47 -3.43
N PHE A 24 0.58 5.18 -3.71
CA PHE A 24 -0.46 4.31 -4.27
C PHE A 24 -1.74 4.28 -3.42
N VAL A 25 -1.62 4.11 -2.10
CA VAL A 25 -2.78 4.10 -1.20
C VAL A 25 -3.52 5.43 -1.25
N ILE A 26 -2.80 6.56 -1.19
CA ILE A 26 -3.41 7.90 -1.23
C ILE A 26 -4.10 8.14 -2.57
N GLU A 27 -3.46 7.81 -3.68
CA GLU A 27 -4.02 7.93 -5.03
C GLU A 27 -5.28 7.09 -5.19
N GLU A 28 -5.23 5.81 -4.85
CA GLU A 28 -6.37 4.90 -4.99
C GLU A 28 -7.57 5.33 -4.14
N LEU A 29 -7.33 5.77 -2.91
CA LEU A 29 -8.38 6.22 -1.99
C LEU A 29 -8.92 7.61 -2.34
N SER A 30 -8.16 8.45 -3.03
CA SER A 30 -8.60 9.77 -3.48
C SER A 30 -9.36 9.70 -4.80
N GLN A 31 -9.03 8.76 -5.69
CA GLN A 31 -9.63 8.66 -7.02
C GLN A 31 -10.88 7.77 -7.05
N ASN A 32 -11.03 6.86 -6.09
CA ASN A 32 -12.10 5.87 -6.10
C ASN A 32 -13.01 5.98 -4.88
N ARG A 33 -14.25 5.52 -5.04
CA ARG A 33 -15.16 5.31 -3.90
C ARG A 33 -14.55 4.25 -2.99
N GLN A 34 -14.49 4.56 -1.70
CA GLN A 34 -13.92 3.69 -0.66
C GLN A 34 -14.91 2.59 -0.27
N THR A 35 -15.17 1.64 -1.18
CA THR A 35 -15.94 0.44 -0.87
C THR A 35 -15.06 -0.61 -0.19
N PRO A 36 -15.62 -1.54 0.60
CA PRO A 36 -14.85 -2.60 1.25
C PRO A 36 -13.94 -3.36 0.28
N GLU A 37 -14.41 -3.64 -0.93
CA GLU A 37 -13.65 -4.33 -1.98
C GLU A 37 -12.45 -3.49 -2.43
N LYS A 38 -12.63 -2.18 -2.58
CA LYS A 38 -11.54 -1.29 -2.98
C LYS A 38 -10.52 -1.10 -1.86
N ILE A 39 -10.96 -1.12 -0.61
CA ILE A 39 -10.04 -1.13 0.54
C ILE A 39 -9.18 -2.40 0.55
N GLN A 40 -9.76 -3.57 0.22
CA GLN A 40 -8.98 -4.82 0.11
C GLN A 40 -7.89 -4.73 -0.95
N ASP A 41 -8.14 -4.01 -2.05
CA ASP A 41 -7.19 -3.87 -3.15
C ASP A 41 -5.93 -3.10 -2.76
N VAL A 42 -6.00 -2.23 -1.76
CA VAL A 42 -4.88 -1.38 -1.32
C VAL A 42 -4.15 -1.93 -0.09
N LEU A 43 -4.63 -3.03 0.52
CA LEU A 43 -3.96 -3.66 1.65
C LEU A 43 -2.57 -4.19 1.25
N PRO A 44 -1.60 -4.23 2.18
CA PRO A 44 -0.20 -4.45 1.83
C PRO A 44 0.09 -5.89 1.33
N TRP A 45 -0.83 -6.83 1.54
CA TRP A 45 -0.79 -8.19 1.00
C TRP A 45 -1.60 -8.37 -0.29
N SER A 46 -2.23 -7.31 -0.80
CA SER A 46 -3.05 -7.36 -2.02
C SER A 46 -2.21 -7.76 -3.24
N THR A 47 -2.75 -8.65 -4.05
CA THR A 47 -2.16 -9.04 -5.33
C THR A 47 -2.31 -7.95 -6.40
N LYS A 48 -3.16 -6.94 -6.16
CA LYS A 48 -3.39 -5.81 -7.07
C LYS A 48 -2.36 -4.69 -6.92
N ILE A 49 -1.48 -4.75 -5.92
CA ILE A 49 -0.38 -3.79 -5.77
C ILE A 49 0.57 -3.91 -6.97
N PRO A 50 0.87 -2.80 -7.67
CA PRO A 50 1.79 -2.81 -8.81
C PRO A 50 3.16 -3.40 -8.49
N ALA A 51 3.72 -4.15 -9.44
CA ALA A 51 4.99 -4.86 -9.25
C ALA A 51 6.18 -3.94 -8.99
N HIS A 52 6.17 -2.70 -9.47
CA HIS A 52 7.26 -1.73 -9.25
C HIS A 52 7.35 -1.23 -7.80
N ILE A 53 6.26 -1.32 -7.03
CA ILE A 53 6.22 -0.95 -5.60
C ILE A 53 6.86 -2.03 -4.74
N ARG A 54 6.90 -3.27 -5.23
CA ARG A 54 7.49 -4.41 -4.52
C ARG A 54 9.01 -4.33 -4.60
N ILE A 55 9.67 -4.55 -3.47
CA ILE A 55 11.13 -4.59 -3.40
C ILE A 55 11.58 -5.86 -4.13
N LYS A 56 12.34 -5.69 -5.22
CA LYS A 56 13.00 -6.81 -5.91
C LYS A 56 14.21 -7.23 -5.08
N ASN A 57 14.20 -8.46 -4.57
CA ASN A 57 15.43 -9.06 -4.05
C ASN A 57 16.31 -9.36 -5.27
N THR A 58 17.29 -8.50 -5.52
CA THR A 58 18.42 -8.79 -6.42
C THR A 58 19.37 -9.74 -5.74
#